data_AF-A0A7Y3JT95-F1
#
_entry.id   AF-A0A7Y3JT95-F1
#
_cell.length_a   1.000
_cell.length_b   1.000
_cell.length_c   1.000
_cell.angle_alpha   90.00
_cell.angle_beta   90.00
_cell.angle_gamma   90.00
#
_symmetry.space_group_name_H-M   'P 1'
#
loop_
_entity.id
_entity.type
_entity.pdbx_description
1 polymer ?
#
loop_
_entity_poly.entity_id
_entity_poly.type
_entity_poly.pdbx_seq_one_letter_code
_entity_poly.pdbx_strand_id
1 'polypeptide(L)'
;MLKQMFVPPPRLADLAPEEAALISATRKWVMAQRHGRMCPLHAAANQLGALQAARSLHLLLAHVGASWPDPVAVAPPCCPALTHDEATLLGMVIAAHRHSRPVFDALTCEMLGEDARDRIHAAAAAVGHAIGL
;
A
#
# COMPACT_ATOMS: atom_id res chain seq x y z
N MET A 1 -5.22 -21.56 26.89
CA MET A 1 -4.30 -22.02 25.83
C MET A 1 -4.75 -21.40 24.50
N LEU A 2 -4.47 -20.10 24.29
CA LEU A 2 -4.92 -19.29 23.12
C LEU A 2 -3.78 -18.40 22.56
N LYS A 3 -2.52 -18.73 22.87
CA LYS A 3 -1.35 -17.89 22.52
C LYS A 3 -0.73 -18.21 21.15
N GLN A 4 -1.29 -19.14 20.37
CA GLN A 4 -0.62 -19.74 19.21
C GLN A 4 -1.21 -19.40 17.84
N MET A 5 -2.13 -18.43 17.72
CA MET A 5 -2.71 -18.05 16.42
C MET A 5 -2.42 -16.61 15.98
N PHE A 6 -1.66 -15.83 16.75
CA PHE A 6 -1.28 -14.48 16.36
C PHE A 6 0.13 -14.48 15.76
N VAL A 7 0.18 -14.46 14.43
CA VAL A 7 1.41 -14.02 13.73
C VAL A 7 1.57 -12.53 14.05
N PRO A 8 2.70 -12.11 14.64
CA PRO A 8 2.92 -10.70 14.92
C PRO A 8 2.90 -9.90 13.60
N PRO A 9 2.33 -8.69 13.58
CA PRO A 9 2.32 -7.87 12.38
C PRO A 9 3.75 -7.56 11.94
N PRO A 10 4.04 -7.53 10.64
CA PRO A 10 5.34 -7.11 10.12
C PRO A 10 5.71 -5.72 10.64
N ARG A 11 7.00 -5.47 10.85
CA ARG A 11 7.50 -4.15 11.24
C ARG A 11 8.20 -3.49 10.07
N LEU A 12 8.14 -2.16 10.03
CA LEU A 12 8.85 -1.35 9.03
C LEU A 12 10.35 -1.66 8.99
N ALA A 13 10.96 -1.95 10.15
CA ALA A 13 12.38 -2.25 10.25
C ALA A 13 12.77 -3.61 9.66
N ASP A 14 11.80 -4.50 9.42
CA ASP A 14 12.02 -5.85 8.87
C ASP A 14 11.82 -5.89 7.34
N LEU A 15 11.40 -4.79 6.73
CA LEU A 15 11.13 -4.68 5.30
C LEU A 15 12.38 -4.25 4.50
N ALA A 16 12.37 -4.53 3.20
CA ALA A 16 13.36 -3.93 2.31
C ALA A 16 13.20 -2.39 2.29
N PRO A 17 14.27 -1.61 2.01
CA PRO A 17 14.22 -0.15 2.04
C PRO A 17 13.10 0.46 1.17
N GLU A 18 12.88 -0.08 -0.02
CA GLU A 18 11.87 0.36 -0.99
C GLU A 18 10.45 0.08 -0.47
N GLU A 19 10.25 -1.07 0.15
CA GLU A 19 8.99 -1.49 0.78
C GLU A 19 8.67 -0.62 2.00
N ALA A 20 9.66 -0.34 2.85
CA ALA A 20 9.51 0.55 4.00
C ALA A 20 9.22 1.99 3.58
N ALA A 21 9.85 2.46 2.49
CA ALA A 21 9.59 3.76 1.90
C ALA A 21 8.16 3.86 1.34
N LEU A 22 7.67 2.81 0.67
CA LEU A 22 6.30 2.71 0.18
C LEU A 22 5.29 2.82 1.32
N ILE A 23 5.43 2.03 2.39
CA ILE A 23 4.51 2.10 3.53
C ILE A 23 4.56 3.47 4.21
N SER A 24 5.76 4.01 4.40
CA SER A 24 5.93 5.35 4.97
C SER A 24 5.27 6.43 4.09
N ALA A 25 5.35 6.29 2.77
CA ALA A 25 4.75 7.21 1.81
C ALA A 25 3.22 7.11 1.85
N THR A 26 2.67 5.90 1.92
CA THR A 26 1.24 5.65 2.10
C THR A 26 0.70 6.33 3.36
N ARG A 27 1.38 6.16 4.51
CA ARG A 27 0.99 6.78 5.77
C ARG A 27 0.97 8.30 5.69
N LYS A 28 2.02 8.89 5.13
CA LYS A 28 2.11 10.35 4.93
C LYS A 28 1.06 10.86 3.95
N TRP A 29 0.81 10.13 2.87
CA TRP A 29 -0.21 10.46 1.88
C TRP A 29 -1.61 10.47 2.51
N VAL A 30 -1.97 9.42 3.26
CA VAL A 30 -3.28 9.32 3.92
C VAL A 30 -3.45 10.41 4.97
N MET A 31 -2.41 10.68 5.76
CA MET A 31 -2.43 11.79 6.73
C MET A 31 -2.65 13.14 6.02
N ALA A 32 -1.93 13.39 4.93
CA ALA A 32 -2.07 14.60 4.12
C ALA A 32 -3.49 14.74 3.57
N GLN A 33 -4.05 13.66 3.02
CA GLN A 33 -5.38 13.62 2.44
C GLN A 33 -6.48 13.88 3.49
N ARG A 34 -6.33 13.32 4.70
CA ARG A 34 -7.33 13.46 5.78
C ARG A 34 -7.32 14.84 6.44
N HIS A 35 -6.16 15.48 6.54
CA HIS A 35 -6.03 16.74 7.28
C HIS A 35 -5.95 17.99 6.39
N GLY A 36 -5.74 17.85 5.08
CA GLY A 36 -5.77 18.96 4.12
C GLY A 36 -4.67 20.02 4.29
N ARG A 37 -3.69 19.80 5.20
CA ARG A 37 -2.62 20.76 5.50
C ARG A 37 -1.44 20.70 4.53
N MET A 38 -1.31 19.61 3.78
CA MET A 38 -0.23 19.40 2.82
C MET A 38 -0.75 18.61 1.62
N CYS A 39 -0.15 18.85 0.46
CA CYS A 39 -0.49 18.12 -0.76
C CYS A 39 -0.04 16.64 -0.61
N PRO A 40 -0.94 15.65 -0.77
CA PRO A 40 -0.59 14.23 -0.65
C PRO A 40 0.52 13.77 -1.62
N LEU A 41 0.54 14.30 -2.84
CA LEU A 41 1.59 14.02 -3.82
C LEU A 41 2.97 14.49 -3.34
N HIS A 42 3.07 15.69 -2.77
CA HIS A 42 4.33 16.18 -2.21
C HIS A 42 4.77 15.36 -1.00
N ALA A 43 3.84 14.99 -0.12
CA ALA A 43 4.12 14.16 1.05
C ALA A 43 4.69 12.79 0.65
N ALA A 44 4.11 12.16 -0.37
CA ALA A 44 4.60 10.90 -0.93
C ALA A 44 5.93 11.06 -1.69
N ALA A 45 6.07 12.10 -2.52
CA ALA A 45 7.29 12.33 -3.30
C ALA A 45 8.53 12.54 -2.41
N ASN A 46 8.37 13.27 -1.31
CA ASN A 46 9.44 13.47 -0.33
C ASN A 46 9.90 12.15 0.32
N GLN A 47 9.00 11.16 0.42
CA GLN A 47 9.33 9.86 1.00
C GLN A 47 9.90 8.88 -0.04
N LEU A 48 9.39 8.90 -1.26
CA LEU A 48 9.79 7.99 -2.35
C LEU A 48 10.98 8.50 -3.16
N GLY A 49 11.38 9.76 -2.98
CA GLY A 49 12.47 10.40 -3.73
C GLY A 49 12.15 10.73 -5.19
N ALA A 50 10.94 10.40 -5.68
CA ALA A 50 10.53 10.63 -7.07
C ALA A 50 9.06 11.02 -7.18
N LEU A 51 8.77 12.08 -7.95
CA LEU A 51 7.39 12.53 -8.20
C LEU A 51 6.59 11.51 -9.02
N GLN A 52 7.24 10.77 -9.92
CA GLN A 52 6.56 9.72 -10.68
C GLN A 52 6.07 8.59 -9.78
N ALA A 53 6.89 8.15 -8.83
CA ALA A 53 6.49 7.16 -7.84
C ALA A 53 5.31 7.63 -6.98
N ALA A 54 5.32 8.91 -6.58
CA ALA A 54 4.21 9.51 -5.84
C ALA A 54 2.90 9.56 -6.65
N ARG A 55 2.96 9.81 -7.97
CA ARG A 55 1.79 9.77 -8.86
C ARG A 55 1.24 8.36 -9.01
N SER A 56 2.11 7.37 -9.23
CA SER A 56 1.70 5.96 -9.26
C SER A 56 1.03 5.55 -7.94
N LEU A 57 1.62 5.93 -6.80
CA LEU A 57 1.04 5.65 -5.48
C LEU A 57 -0.31 6.36 -5.30
N HIS A 58 -0.44 7.61 -5.72
CA HIS A 58 -1.69 8.35 -5.65
C HIS A 58 -2.82 7.66 -6.44
N LEU A 59 -2.54 7.18 -7.65
CA LEU A 59 -3.52 6.44 -8.45
C LEU A 59 -3.91 5.11 -7.80
N LEU A 60 -2.94 4.37 -7.27
CA LEU A 60 -3.21 3.16 -6.51
C LEU A 60 -4.13 3.44 -5.32
N LEU A 61 -3.81 4.43 -4.50
CA LEU A 61 -4.59 4.78 -3.30
C LEU A 61 -5.98 5.35 -3.65
N ALA A 62 -6.13 6.01 -4.80
CA ALA A 62 -7.44 6.46 -5.29
C ALA A 62 -8.33 5.26 -5.67
N HIS A 63 -7.78 4.27 -6.39
CA HIS A 63 -8.53 3.05 -6.73
C HIS A 63 -8.87 2.22 -5.48
N VAL A 64 -7.90 2.06 -4.58
CA VAL A 64 -8.10 1.40 -3.29
C VAL A 64 -9.20 2.11 -2.50
N GLY A 65 -9.12 3.43 -2.31
CA GLY A 65 -10.12 4.20 -1.56
C GLY A 65 -11.53 4.16 -2.16
N ALA A 66 -11.64 3.94 -3.48
CA ALA A 66 -12.94 3.83 -4.17
C ALA A 66 -13.53 2.41 -4.16
N SER A 67 -12.73 1.38 -3.87
CA SER A 67 -13.15 -0.03 -4.01
C SER A 67 -13.01 -0.87 -2.74
N TRP A 68 -12.27 -0.39 -1.73
CA TRP A 68 -12.14 -1.12 -0.46
C TRP A 68 -13.50 -1.25 0.24
N PRO A 69 -13.79 -2.40 0.88
CA PRO A 69 -15.08 -2.62 1.55
C PRO A 69 -15.28 -1.69 2.76
N ASP A 70 -14.20 -1.35 3.45
CA ASP A 70 -14.18 -0.51 4.65
C ASP A 70 -13.19 0.67 4.49
N PRO A 71 -13.23 1.70 5.35
CA PRO A 71 -12.19 2.71 5.37
C PRO A 71 -10.81 2.09 5.64
N VAL A 72 -9.89 2.22 4.69
CA VAL A 72 -8.54 1.64 4.77
C VAL A 72 -7.84 2.03 6.08
N ALA A 73 -7.44 1.01 6.83
CA ALA A 73 -6.73 1.14 8.09
C ALA A 73 -5.25 1.41 7.84
N VAL A 74 -4.82 2.64 8.12
CA VAL A 74 -3.43 3.07 7.96
C VAL A 74 -2.92 3.58 9.31
N ALA A 75 -1.75 3.12 9.71
CA ALA A 75 -1.17 3.48 10.99
C ALA A 75 -0.61 4.92 10.94
N PRO A 76 -0.47 5.59 12.11
CA PRO A 76 0.28 6.83 12.18
C PRO A 76 1.73 6.66 11.69
N PRO A 77 2.39 7.71 11.15
CA PRO A 77 3.77 7.62 10.67
C PRO A 77 4.79 7.14 11.70
N CYS A 78 4.53 7.32 13.01
CA CYS A 78 5.41 6.89 14.09
C CYS A 78 5.25 5.41 14.50
N CYS A 79 4.25 4.69 13.98
CA CYS A 79 4.00 3.31 14.36
C CYS A 79 5.07 2.36 13.77
N PRO A 80 5.71 1.48 14.55
CA PRO A 80 6.70 0.56 14.00
C PRO A 80 6.08 -0.62 13.24
N ALA A 81 4.86 -1.02 13.60
CA ALA A 81 4.16 -2.17 13.03
C ALA A 81 3.23 -1.75 11.88
N LEU A 82 3.05 -2.63 10.91
CA LEU A 82 2.06 -2.49 9.85
C LEU A 82 0.66 -2.86 10.35
N THR A 83 -0.36 -2.19 9.82
CA THR A 83 -1.74 -2.70 9.88
C THR A 83 -1.91 -3.88 8.92
N HIS A 84 -3.04 -4.60 9.03
CA HIS A 84 -3.39 -5.63 8.06
C HIS A 84 -3.50 -5.05 6.64
N ASP A 85 -4.24 -3.95 6.47
CA ASP A 85 -4.40 -3.31 5.16
C ASP A 85 -3.08 -2.80 4.56
N GLU A 86 -2.16 -2.30 5.39
CA GLU A 86 -0.81 -1.92 4.94
C GLU A 86 -0.01 -3.12 4.45
N ALA A 87 -0.07 -4.24 5.17
CA ALA A 87 0.59 -5.48 4.75
C ALA A 87 -0.04 -6.05 3.47
N THR A 88 -1.37 -6.01 3.35
CA THR A 88 -2.09 -6.42 2.14
C THR A 88 -1.74 -5.51 0.96
N LEU A 89 -1.70 -4.19 1.14
CA LEU A 89 -1.31 -3.23 0.11
C LEU A 89 0.13 -3.49 -0.38
N LEU A 90 1.07 -3.75 0.53
CA LEU A 90 2.44 -4.10 0.18
C LEU A 90 2.49 -5.42 -0.61
N GLY A 91 1.80 -6.46 -0.13
CA GLY A 91 1.71 -7.74 -0.81
C GLY A 91 1.13 -7.64 -2.22
N MET A 92 0.12 -6.80 -2.42
CA MET A 92 -0.48 -6.50 -3.73
C MET A 92 0.53 -5.86 -4.68
N VAL A 93 1.31 -4.87 -4.21
CA VAL A 93 2.34 -4.21 -5.02
C VAL A 93 3.44 -5.19 -5.41
N ILE A 94 3.92 -6.02 -4.48
CA ILE A 94 4.93 -7.05 -4.75
C ILE A 94 4.41 -8.08 -5.76
N ALA A 95 3.19 -8.61 -5.55
CA ALA A 95 2.59 -9.61 -6.43
C ALA A 95 2.39 -9.07 -7.85
N ALA A 96 1.87 -7.84 -7.98
CA ALA A 96 1.66 -7.19 -9.27
C ALA A 96 2.99 -6.87 -9.98
N HIS A 97 4.00 -6.41 -9.24
CA HIS A 97 5.33 -6.14 -9.77
C HIS A 97 6.01 -7.41 -10.31
N ARG A 98 5.90 -8.53 -9.58
CA ARG A 98 6.44 -9.84 -9.99
C ARG A 98 5.59 -10.56 -11.05
N HIS A 99 4.62 -9.88 -11.65
CA HIS A 99 3.68 -10.44 -12.63
C HIS A 99 2.90 -11.67 -12.12
N SER A 100 2.73 -11.78 -10.80
CA SER A 100 2.08 -12.92 -10.15
C SER A 100 0.61 -12.62 -9.88
N ARG A 101 -0.19 -12.56 -10.96
CA ARG A 101 -1.63 -12.32 -10.89
C ARG A 101 -2.38 -13.25 -9.92
N PRO A 102 -2.11 -14.58 -9.87
CA PRO A 102 -2.80 -15.47 -8.94
C PRO A 102 -2.59 -15.10 -7.45
N VAL A 103 -1.40 -14.63 -7.09
CA VAL A 103 -1.10 -14.20 -5.71
C VAL A 103 -1.85 -12.92 -5.37
N PHE A 104 -1.90 -11.97 -6.31
CA PHE A 104 -2.70 -10.76 -6.15
C PHE A 104 -4.19 -11.08 -5.98
N ASP A 105 -4.74 -11.97 -6.81
CA ASP A 105 -6.14 -12.36 -6.73
C ASP A 105 -6.43 -13.08 -5.41
N ALA A 106 -5.54 -13.97 -4.94
CA ALA A 106 -5.71 -14.64 -3.65
C ALA A 106 -5.75 -13.64 -2.46
N LEU A 107 -5.05 -12.51 -2.54
CA LEU A 107 -5.08 -11.46 -1.51
C LEU A 107 -6.37 -10.63 -1.53
N THR A 108 -7.09 -10.59 -2.66
CA THR A 108 -8.13 -9.58 -2.91
C THR A 108 -9.48 -10.13 -3.33
N CYS A 109 -9.59 -11.41 -3.69
CA CYS A 109 -10.78 -11.96 -4.33
C CYS A 109 -12.03 -11.96 -3.44
N GLU A 110 -11.85 -12.07 -2.12
CA GLU A 110 -12.94 -11.99 -1.14
C GLU A 110 -13.38 -10.56 -0.85
N MET A 111 -12.53 -9.57 -1.13
CA MET A 111 -12.75 -8.16 -0.79
C MET A 111 -13.21 -7.32 -1.98
N LEU A 112 -12.73 -7.62 -3.18
CA LEU A 112 -12.84 -6.77 -4.37
C LEU A 112 -13.49 -7.53 -5.52
N GLY A 113 -14.40 -6.89 -6.24
CA GLY A 113 -14.92 -7.38 -7.52
C GLY A 113 -13.85 -7.40 -8.63
N GLU A 114 -14.09 -8.16 -9.69
CA GLU A 114 -13.14 -8.38 -10.79
C GLU A 114 -12.62 -7.07 -11.42
N ASP A 115 -13.51 -6.15 -11.79
CA ASP A 115 -13.16 -4.84 -12.35
C ASP A 115 -12.24 -4.02 -11.44
N ALA A 116 -12.47 -4.08 -10.12
CA ALA A 116 -11.64 -3.37 -9.15
C ALA A 116 -10.26 -4.03 -9.02
N ARG A 117 -10.21 -5.37 -9.02
CA ARG A 117 -8.95 -6.13 -9.01
C ARG A 117 -8.09 -5.80 -10.22
N ASP A 118 -8.65 -5.72 -11.42
CA ASP A 118 -7.89 -5.37 -12.63
C ASP A 118 -7.26 -3.97 -12.56
N ARG A 119 -8.06 -2.96 -12.20
CA ARG A 119 -7.58 -1.58 -12.07
C ARG A 119 -6.50 -1.45 -11.00
N ILE A 120 -6.72 -2.06 -9.84
CA ILE A 120 -5.79 -2.00 -8.72
C ILE A 120 -4.52 -2.80 -9.05
N HIS A 121 -4.61 -3.95 -9.71
CA HIS A 121 -3.44 -4.72 -10.14
C HIS A 121 -2.55 -3.89 -11.09
N ALA A 122 -3.14 -3.23 -12.09
CA ALA A 122 -2.39 -2.37 -13.00
C ALA A 122 -1.70 -1.20 -12.27
N ALA A 123 -2.43 -0.52 -11.37
CA ALA A 123 -1.88 0.57 -10.57
C ALA A 123 -0.78 0.10 -9.60
N ALA A 124 -0.95 -1.06 -8.98
CA ALA A 124 0.01 -1.67 -8.07
C ALA A 124 1.31 -2.05 -8.79
N ALA A 125 1.21 -2.63 -10.00
CA ALA A 125 2.38 -2.90 -10.84
C ALA A 125 3.12 -1.59 -11.17
N ALA A 126 2.39 -0.51 -11.54
CA ALA A 126 3.00 0.78 -11.83
C ALA A 126 3.73 1.42 -10.65
N VAL A 127 3.28 1.15 -9.41
CA VAL A 127 4.00 1.55 -8.19
C VAL A 127 5.30 0.77 -8.06
N GLY A 128 5.25 -0.56 -8.15
CA GLY A 128 6.44 -1.41 -8.01
C GLY A 128 7.56 -1.06 -9.00
N HIS A 129 7.20 -0.82 -10.27
CA HIS A 129 8.16 -0.34 -11.27
C HIS A 129 8.74 1.05 -10.93
N ALA A 130 7.93 1.95 -10.37
CA ALA A 130 8.36 3.31 -10.09
C ALA A 130 9.24 3.44 -8.84
N ILE A 131 9.19 2.48 -7.92
CA ILE A 131 10.02 2.46 -6.70
C ILE A 131 11.20 1.48 -6.80
N GLY A 132 11.31 0.71 -7.88
CA GLY A 132 12.43 -0.20 -8.13
C GLY A 132 12.39 -1.47 -7.29
N LEU A 133 11.19 -2.06 -7.09
CA LEU A 133 11.05 -3.41 -6.51
C LEU A 133 11.69 -4.51 -7.37
#